data_AF-A0AAW5HKH7-F1
#
_entry.id   AF-A0AAW5HKH7-F1
#
_cell.length_a   1.000
_cell.length_b   1.000
_cell.length_c   1.000
_cell.angle_alpha   90.00
_cell.angle_beta   90.00
_cell.angle_gamma   90.00
#
_symmetry.space_group_name_H-M   'P 1'
#
loop_
_entity.id
_entity.type
_entity.pdbx_description
1 polymer ?
#
loop_
_entity_poly.entity_id
_entity_poly.type
_entity_poly.pdbx_seq_one_letter_code
_entity_poly.pdbx_strand_id
1 'polypeptide(L)'
;MSEVRWDMALMEQAVIELFMKQIAVKPGDQDAPMNEIRDRFAVAGIMIGRTMAMVDHKGPVGADLSMKVRRYEQYYRERCLRSVGNMWGPNGTLRNHFDQSTDQE
;
A
#
# COMPACT_ATOMS: atom_id res chain seq x y z
N MET A 1 27.27 1.68 20.37
CA MET A 1 26.49 1.19 19.21
C MET A 1 26.27 2.36 18.27
N SER A 2 26.70 2.27 17.01
CA SER A 2 26.41 3.30 16.01
C SER A 2 24.91 3.36 15.78
N GLU A 3 24.31 4.52 15.95
CA GLU A 3 22.89 4.75 15.70
C GLU A 3 22.65 4.60 14.19
N VAL A 4 22.02 3.50 13.77
CA VAL A 4 21.65 3.30 12.35
C VAL A 4 20.56 4.30 12.01
N ARG A 5 20.90 5.29 11.17
CA ARG A 5 19.93 6.27 10.66
C ARG A 5 19.51 5.84 9.26
N TRP A 6 18.27 5.39 9.15
CA TRP A 6 17.64 5.07 7.88
C TRP A 6 17.23 6.35 7.16
N ASP A 7 17.42 6.38 5.84
CA ASP A 7 16.68 7.30 4.99
C ASP A 7 15.22 6.82 4.97
N MET A 8 14.37 7.54 5.71
CA MET A 8 12.97 7.17 5.89
C MET A 8 12.17 7.23 4.58
N ALA A 9 12.53 8.13 3.65
CA ALA A 9 11.84 8.23 2.38
C ALA A 9 12.19 7.05 1.47
N LEU A 10 13.49 6.70 1.41
CA LEU A 10 13.93 5.52 0.68
C LEU A 10 13.34 4.23 1.25
N MET A 11 13.29 4.12 2.58
CA MET A 11 12.70 2.97 3.26
C MET A 11 11.19 2.88 3.00
N GLU A 12 10.45 4.00 3.09
CA GLU A 12 9.02 4.03 2.78
C GLU A 12 8.75 3.54 1.36
N GLN A 13 9.52 4.04 0.39
CA GLN A 13 9.40 3.63 -1.00
C GLN A 13 9.65 2.12 -1.18
N ALA A 14 10.73 1.59 -0.60
CA ALA A 14 11.07 0.17 -0.68
C ALA A 14 9.99 -0.73 -0.05
N VAL A 15 9.44 -0.31 1.09
CA VAL A 15 8.36 -1.04 1.78
C VAL A 15 7.07 -1.02 0.96
N ILE A 16 6.71 0.14 0.38
CA ILE A 16 5.55 0.24 -0.52
C ILE A 16 5.73 -0.69 -1.71
N GLU A 17 6.87 -0.64 -2.39
CA GLU A 17 7.14 -1.47 -3.57
C GLU A 17 7.03 -2.96 -3.23
N LEU A 18 7.64 -3.38 -2.12
CA LEU A 18 7.58 -4.75 -1.64
C LEU A 18 6.13 -5.23 -1.47
N PHE A 19 5.32 -4.51 -0.69
CA PHE A 19 3.96 -4.97 -0.39
C PHE A 19 3.02 -4.81 -1.57
N MET A 20 3.21 -3.82 -2.43
CA MET A 20 2.43 -3.70 -3.67
C MET A 20 2.69 -4.90 -4.59
N LYS A 21 3.96 -5.27 -4.79
CA LYS A 21 4.35 -6.40 -5.65
C LYS A 21 3.94 -7.76 -5.07
N GLN A 22 4.07 -7.94 -3.76
CA GLN A 22 3.79 -9.23 -3.12
C GLN A 22 2.31 -9.46 -2.84
N ILE A 23 1.54 -8.40 -2.57
CA ILE A 23 0.16 -8.53 -2.10
C ILE A 23 -0.84 -7.89 -3.07
N ALA A 24 -0.64 -6.62 -3.42
CA ALA A 24 -1.71 -5.80 -4.01
C ALA A 24 -1.94 -6.05 -5.50
N VAL A 25 -0.85 -6.13 -6.27
CA VAL A 25 -0.89 -6.24 -7.74
C VAL A 25 -0.60 -7.68 -8.15
N LYS A 26 -1.50 -8.27 -8.94
CA LYS A 26 -1.34 -9.62 -9.47
C LYS A 26 -1.52 -9.65 -10.99
N PRO A 27 -0.91 -10.64 -11.68
CA PRO A 27 -1.24 -10.91 -13.08
C PRO A 27 -2.74 -11.21 -13.22
N GLY A 28 -3.39 -10.65 -14.22
CA GLY A 28 -4.83 -10.85 -14.45
C GLY A 28 -5.75 -9.85 -13.76
N ASP A 29 -5.21 -8.83 -13.08
CA ASP A 29 -6.02 -7.85 -12.36
C ASP A 29 -6.99 -7.06 -13.24
N GLN A 30 -6.78 -7.01 -14.56
CA GLN A 30 -7.72 -6.40 -15.51
C GLN A 30 -9.08 -7.09 -15.54
N ASP A 31 -9.13 -8.39 -15.21
CA ASP A 31 -10.35 -9.19 -15.19
C ASP A 31 -10.91 -9.39 -13.77
N ALA A 32 -10.18 -8.91 -12.75
CA ALA A 32 -10.51 -9.15 -11.36
C ALA A 32 -11.64 -8.21 -10.86
N PRO A 33 -12.55 -8.71 -10.01
CA PRO A 33 -13.57 -7.86 -9.38
C PRO A 33 -12.95 -6.72 -8.56
N MET A 34 -13.49 -5.51 -8.69
CA MET A 34 -12.94 -4.33 -8.03
C MET A 34 -12.92 -4.43 -6.50
N ASN A 35 -13.86 -5.16 -5.88
CA ASN A 35 -13.83 -5.42 -4.44
C ASN A 35 -12.59 -6.25 -4.04
N GLU A 36 -12.21 -7.25 -4.83
CA GLU A 36 -11.02 -8.07 -4.57
C GLU A 36 -9.73 -7.24 -4.69
N ILE A 37 -9.63 -6.41 -5.74
CA ILE A 37 -8.50 -5.49 -5.91
C ILE A 37 -8.43 -4.55 -4.69
N ARG A 38 -9.55 -3.93 -4.30
CA ARG A 38 -9.60 -3.03 -3.12
C ARG A 38 -9.19 -3.72 -1.83
N ASP A 39 -9.61 -4.96 -1.60
CA ASP A 39 -9.29 -5.71 -0.40
C ASP A 39 -7.78 -5.98 -0.31
N ARG A 40 -7.14 -6.40 -1.41
CA ARG A 40 -5.68 -6.60 -1.44
C ARG A 40 -4.91 -5.30 -1.20
N PHE A 41 -5.35 -4.19 -1.79
CA PHE A 41 -4.75 -2.86 -1.54
C PHE A 41 -4.95 -2.39 -0.09
N ALA A 42 -6.09 -2.70 0.53
CA ALA A 42 -6.31 -2.41 1.95
C ALA A 42 -5.34 -3.20 2.84
N VAL A 43 -5.16 -4.49 2.57
CA VAL A 43 -4.22 -5.34 3.30
C VAL A 43 -2.78 -4.85 3.11
N ALA A 44 -2.38 -4.52 1.88
CA ALA A 44 -1.05 -3.96 1.61
C ALA A 44 -0.82 -2.66 2.39
N GLY A 45 -1.79 -1.75 2.42
CA GLY A 45 -1.70 -0.51 3.20
C GLY A 45 -1.53 -0.75 4.70
N ILE A 46 -2.24 -1.72 5.27
CA ILE A 46 -2.08 -2.12 6.68
C ILE A 46 -0.65 -2.62 6.94
N MET A 47 -0.12 -3.49 6.07
CA MET A 47 1.22 -4.08 6.23
C MET A 47 2.33 -3.03 6.09
N ILE A 48 2.18 -2.09 5.15
CA ILE A 48 3.07 -0.92 5.02
C ILE A 48 3.03 -0.11 6.31
N GLY A 49 1.84 0.23 6.81
CA GLY A 49 1.67 1.02 8.03
C GLY A 49 2.31 0.37 9.26
N ARG A 50 2.12 -0.93 9.45
CA ARG A 50 2.79 -1.70 10.51
C ARG A 50 4.30 -1.59 10.42
N THR A 51 4.84 -1.85 9.23
CA THR A 51 6.28 -1.87 9.00
C THR A 51 6.88 -0.50 9.27
N MET A 52 6.27 0.56 8.74
CA MET A 52 6.74 1.93 8.93
C MET A 52 6.62 2.40 10.38
N ALA A 53 5.58 1.98 11.11
CA ALA A 53 5.46 2.29 12.53
C ALA A 53 6.59 1.65 13.35
N MET A 54 6.97 0.41 13.04
CA MET A 54 8.06 -0.30 13.70
C MET A 54 9.42 0.33 13.40
N VAL A 55 9.69 0.65 12.13
CA VAL A 55 10.95 1.29 11.70
C VAL A 55 11.12 2.67 12.33
N ASP A 56 10.04 3.44 12.38
CA ASP A 56 10.07 4.80 12.95
C ASP A 56 9.94 4.80 14.49
N HIS A 57 9.72 3.64 15.13
CA HIS A 57 9.58 3.60 16.59
C HIS A 57 10.92 3.87 17.28
N LYS A 58 10.89 4.81 18.22
CA LYS A 58 12.03 5.14 19.07
C LYS A 58 11.61 4.97 20.51
N GLY A 59 12.20 3.99 21.18
CA GLY A 59 11.92 3.70 22.57
C GLY A 59 11.60 2.23 22.84
N PRO A 60 11.26 1.88 24.08
CA PRO A 60 10.88 0.53 24.45
C PRO A 60 9.60 0.08 23.75
N VAL A 61 9.43 -1.23 23.60
CA VAL A 61 8.19 -1.82 23.08
C VAL A 61 7.12 -1.70 24.16
N GLY A 62 6.09 -0.89 23.92
CA GLY A 62 5.03 -0.58 24.88
C GLY A 62 3.68 -0.21 24.25
N ALA A 63 2.78 0.32 25.08
CA ALA A 63 1.44 0.71 24.64
C ALA A 63 1.46 1.88 23.61
N ASP A 64 2.46 2.74 23.70
CA ASP A 64 2.75 3.83 22.75
C ASP A 64 3.00 3.30 21.33
N LEU A 65 3.77 2.22 21.20
CA LEU A 65 3.99 1.55 19.92
C LEU A 65 2.69 1.02 19.34
N SER A 66 1.82 0.42 20.17
CA SER A 66 0.53 -0.09 19.70
C SER A 66 -0.38 1.01 19.12
N MET A 67 -0.37 2.20 19.74
CA MET A 67 -1.10 3.36 19.23
C MET A 67 -0.47 3.91 17.93
N LYS A 68 0.86 3.94 17.86
CA LYS A 68 1.59 4.35 16.65
C LYS A 68 1.29 3.41 15.48
N VAL A 69 1.31 2.11 15.70
CA VAL A 69 0.95 1.09 14.70
C VAL A 69 -0.45 1.34 14.17
N ARG A 70 -1.46 1.46 15.04
CA ARG A 70 -2.85 1.72 14.60
C ARG A 70 -2.98 2.99 13.76
N ARG A 71 -2.29 4.06 14.14
CA ARG A 71 -2.31 5.33 13.40
C ARG A 71 -1.73 5.17 12.00
N TYR A 72 -0.60 4.46 11.87
CA TYR A 72 0.05 4.25 10.58
C TYR A 72 -0.75 3.27 9.71
N GLU A 73 -1.30 2.20 10.29
CA GLU A 73 -2.21 1.29 9.58
C GLU A 73 -3.36 2.05 8.93
N GLN A 74 -4.05 2.91 9.68
CA GLN A 74 -5.15 3.70 9.14
C GLN A 74 -4.67 4.63 8.02
N TYR A 75 -3.60 5.39 8.24
CA TYR A 75 -3.06 6.33 7.25
C TYR A 75 -2.70 5.64 5.93
N TYR A 76 -1.92 4.56 5.98
CA TYR A 76 -1.48 3.88 4.77
C TYR A 76 -2.61 3.08 4.11
N ARG A 77 -3.53 2.50 4.88
CA ARG A 77 -4.74 1.85 4.33
C ARG A 77 -5.57 2.84 3.54
N GLU A 78 -5.89 4.00 4.11
CA GLU A 78 -6.67 5.04 3.43
C GLU A 78 -5.94 5.58 2.18
N ARG A 79 -4.62 5.78 2.27
CA ARG A 79 -3.79 6.19 1.13
C ARG A 79 -3.85 5.16 0.00
N CYS A 80 -3.67 3.87 0.30
CA CYS A 80 -3.73 2.81 -0.70
C CYS A 80 -5.13 2.67 -1.32
N LEU A 81 -6.19 2.76 -0.50
CA LEU A 81 -7.57 2.71 -0.96
C LEU A 81 -7.95 3.90 -1.86
N ARG A 82 -7.39 5.07 -1.59
CA ARG A 82 -7.55 6.23 -2.47
C ARG A 82 -6.82 6.02 -3.80
N SER A 83 -5.57 5.55 -3.76
CA SER A 83 -4.79 5.29 -4.96
C SER A 83 -5.45 4.22 -5.85
N VAL A 84 -5.92 3.11 -5.28
CA VAL A 84 -6.60 2.07 -6.07
C VAL A 84 -7.90 2.58 -6.67
N GLY A 85 -8.64 3.45 -5.96
CA GLY A 85 -9.82 4.11 -6.50
C GLY A 85 -9.50 4.97 -7.73
N ASN A 86 -8.39 5.71 -7.70
CA ASN A 86 -7.95 6.55 -8.81
C ASN A 86 -7.41 5.73 -10.00
N MET A 87 -6.90 4.53 -9.76
CA MET A 87 -6.33 3.68 -10.82
C MET A 87 -7.38 2.76 -11.47
N TRP A 88 -8.20 2.10 -10.66
CA TRP A 88 -9.11 1.02 -11.07
C TRP A 88 -10.60 1.40 -10.94
N GLY A 89 -10.91 2.52 -10.30
CA GLY A 89 -12.28 3.02 -10.19
C GLY A 89 -12.83 3.55 -11.53
N PRO A 90 -14.05 4.10 -11.52
CA PRO A 90 -14.63 4.75 -12.70
C PRO A 90 -13.71 5.88 -13.20
N ASN A 91 -13.44 5.92 -14.49
CA ASN A 91 -12.46 6.83 -15.13
C ASN A 91 -11.02 6.67 -14.61
N GLY A 92 -10.71 5.55 -13.96
CA GLY A 92 -9.39 5.27 -13.44
C GLY A 92 -8.37 5.05 -14.54
N THR A 93 -7.13 5.47 -14.31
CA THR A 93 -6.08 5.48 -15.34
C THR A 93 -5.77 4.09 -15.90
N LEU A 94 -5.72 3.06 -15.05
CA LEU A 94 -5.46 1.69 -15.49
C LEU A 94 -6.67 1.08 -16.17
N ARG A 95 -7.87 1.34 -15.63
CA ARG A 95 -9.12 0.85 -16.22
C ARG A 95 -9.30 1.35 -17.65
N ASN A 96 -9.15 2.65 -17.88
CA ASN A 96 -9.27 3.25 -19.21
C ASN A 96 -8.21 2.70 -20.18
N HIS A 97 -7.01 2.42 -19.70
CA HIS A 97 -5.95 1.85 -20.52
C HIS A 97 -6.32 0.44 -21.01
N PHE A 98 -6.88 -0.40 -20.14
CA PHE A 98 -7.31 -1.75 -20.53
C PHE A 98 -8.54 -1.74 -21.44
N ASP A 99 -9.53 -0.88 -21.17
CA ASP A 99 -10.71 -0.72 -22.02
C ASP A 99 -10.29 -0.32 -23.45
N GLN A 100 -9.39 0.65 -23.61
CA GLN A 100 -8.90 1.10 -24.94
C GLN A 100 -8.07 0.03 -25.68
N SER A 101 -7.35 -0.82 -24.95
CA SER A 101 -6.59 -1.92 -25.57
C SER A 101 -7.48 -3.06 -26.08
N THR A 102 -8.70 -3.18 -25.56
CA THR A 102 -9.66 -4.22 -25.97
C THR A 102 -10.42 -3.82 -27.25
N ASP A 103 -10.51 -2.52 -27.55
CA ASP A 103 -11.16 -1.98 -28.75
C ASP A 103 -10.26 -2.00 -30.02
N GLN A 104 -9.00 -2.44 -29.91
CA GLN A 104 -8.02 -2.44 -31.03
C GLN A 104 -7.67 -3.86 -31.55
N GLU A 105 -8.35 -4.91 -31.08
CA GLU A 105 -8.29 -6.28 -31.62
C GLU A 105 -9.53 -6.60 -32.47
#